data_AF-F3PV01-F1
#
_entry.id   AF-F3PV01-F1
#
_cell.length_a   1.000
_cell.length_b   1.000
_cell.length_c   1.000
_cell.angle_alpha   90.00
_cell.angle_beta   90.00
_cell.angle_gamma   90.00
#
_symmetry.space_group_name_H-M   'P 1'
#
loop_
_entity.id
_entity.type
_entity.pdbx_description
1 polymer ?
#
loop_
_entity_poly.entity_id
_entity_poly.type
_entity_poly.pdbx_seq_one_letter_code
_entity_poly.pdbx_strand_id
1 'polypeptide(L)'
;MKRISLFLLLSLLLGATVLYSQNPETNLRVVSVSPNAASLGTFGMIPTSNYVGQASLSIPVYEIDLDGKKFPITLSYHTDGTRVAQEATWVGLGWTLQAGGCVISVFGSNAKIYSANYYDIKGRVVKTVRSNLLGGYDITSTTYTF
;
A
#
# COMPACT_ATOMS: atom_id res chain seq x y z
N MET A 1 26.62 57.15 -24.43
CA MET A 1 25.94 55.92 -24.89
C MET A 1 26.42 54.65 -24.19
N LYS A 2 27.74 54.39 -24.07
CA LYS A 2 28.28 53.16 -23.42
C LYS A 2 27.85 52.95 -21.96
N ARG A 3 27.73 54.02 -21.16
CA ARG A 3 27.32 53.94 -19.74
C ARG A 3 25.83 53.57 -19.56
N ILE A 4 24.97 54.02 -20.46
CA ILE A 4 23.52 53.72 -20.45
C ILE A 4 23.29 52.26 -20.90
N SER A 5 24.05 51.80 -21.89
CA SER A 5 24.03 50.39 -22.32
C SER A 5 24.45 49.43 -21.19
N LEU A 6 25.39 49.84 -20.33
CA LEU A 6 25.82 49.04 -19.18
C LEU A 6 24.72 48.91 -18.12
N PHE A 7 24.00 50.00 -17.85
CA PHE A 7 22.87 50.00 -16.90
C PHE A 7 21.70 49.16 -17.40
N LEU A 8 21.39 49.21 -18.70
CA LEU A 8 20.35 48.38 -19.31
C LEU A 8 20.71 46.89 -19.28
N LEU A 9 21.98 46.55 -19.55
CA LEU A 9 22.46 45.17 -19.47
C LEU A 9 22.37 44.64 -18.03
N LEU A 10 22.77 45.45 -17.04
CA LEU A 10 22.70 45.06 -15.63
C LEU A 10 21.24 44.83 -15.19
N SER A 11 20.32 45.72 -15.57
CA SER A 11 18.88 45.54 -15.32
C SER A 11 18.32 44.24 -15.93
N LEU A 12 18.81 43.84 -17.10
CA LEU A 12 18.39 42.60 -17.77
C LEU A 12 18.92 41.36 -17.05
N LEU A 13 20.17 41.39 -16.55
CA LEU A 13 20.75 40.28 -15.79
C LEU A 13 20.08 40.09 -14.41
N LEU A 14 19.65 41.17 -13.74
CA LEU A 14 18.93 41.06 -12.47
C LEU A 14 17.48 40.56 -12.62
N GLY A 15 16.85 40.73 -13.78
CA GLY A 15 15.51 40.21 -14.05
C GLY A 15 15.45 38.71 -14.39
N ALA A 16 16.59 38.08 -14.68
CA ALA A 16 16.66 36.70 -15.16
C ALA A 16 16.76 35.64 -14.06
N THR A 17 16.89 36.02 -12.78
CA THR A 17 17.03 35.07 -11.67
C THR A 17 15.67 34.74 -11.05
N VAL A 18 14.84 33.99 -11.78
CA VAL A 18 13.68 33.32 -11.17
C VAL A 18 14.12 31.91 -10.76
N LEU A 19 14.54 31.75 -9.51
CA LEU A 19 14.85 30.46 -8.91
C LEU A 19 13.57 29.90 -8.28
N TYR A 20 13.03 28.82 -8.85
CA TYR A 20 12.02 28.01 -8.19
C TYR A 20 12.74 27.03 -7.25
N SER A 21 12.71 27.30 -5.94
CA SER A 21 13.30 26.44 -4.90
C SER A 21 12.26 25.74 -4.03
N GLN A 22 10.98 25.80 -4.41
CA GLN A 22 9.94 25.12 -3.65
C GLN A 22 9.92 23.65 -4.08
N ASN A 23 10.63 22.80 -3.35
CA ASN A 23 10.27 21.40 -3.27
C ASN A 23 8.97 21.39 -2.45
N PRO A 24 7.79 21.22 -3.07
CA PRO A 24 6.57 21.13 -2.27
C PRO A 24 6.82 19.94 -1.36
N GLU A 25 6.82 20.18 -0.06
CA GLU A 25 6.94 19.09 0.90
C GLU A 25 6.00 17.99 0.43
N THR A 26 6.56 16.83 0.09
CA THR A 26 5.76 15.62 -0.02
C THR A 26 5.27 15.39 1.39
N ASN A 27 4.19 16.08 1.74
CA ASN A 27 3.33 15.77 2.85
C ASN A 27 3.09 14.29 2.63
N LEU A 28 3.77 13.45 3.43
CA LEU A 28 3.51 12.04 3.49
C LEU A 28 2.09 11.98 4.00
N ARG A 29 1.16 12.08 3.05
CA ARG A 29 -0.24 12.22 3.31
C ARG A 29 -0.59 10.92 3.97
N VAL A 30 -0.76 10.96 5.29
CA VAL A 30 -1.20 9.81 6.05
C VAL A 30 -2.62 9.57 5.57
N VAL A 31 -2.74 8.66 4.60
CA VAL A 31 -4.01 8.31 3.99
C VAL A 31 -4.74 7.45 5.02
N SER A 32 -5.79 7.99 5.61
CA SER A 32 -6.74 7.14 6.34
C SER A 32 -7.40 6.20 5.34
N VAL A 33 -7.28 4.91 5.60
CA VAL A 33 -7.83 3.84 4.77
C VAL A 33 -8.92 3.14 5.57
N SER A 34 -9.92 2.58 4.88
CA SER A 34 -11.00 1.84 5.57
C SER A 34 -10.42 0.74 6.48
N PRO A 35 -11.06 0.41 7.61
CA PRO A 35 -10.53 -0.58 8.56
C PRO A 35 -10.15 -1.92 7.90
N ASN A 36 -10.97 -2.39 6.97
CA ASN A 36 -10.71 -3.61 6.19
C ASN A 36 -9.45 -3.50 5.30
N ALA A 37 -9.26 -2.36 4.65
CA ALA A 37 -8.08 -2.10 3.83
C ALA A 37 -6.83 -1.89 4.70
N ALA A 38 -6.98 -1.22 5.83
CA ALA A 38 -5.93 -1.03 6.83
C ALA A 38 -5.42 -2.38 7.33
N SER A 39 -6.34 -3.25 7.73
CA SER A 39 -6.02 -4.55 8.32
C SER A 39 -5.29 -5.45 7.31
N LEU A 40 -5.72 -5.48 6.04
CA LEU A 40 -5.01 -6.18 4.95
C LEU A 40 -3.64 -5.57 4.65
N GLY A 41 -3.50 -4.24 4.73
CA GLY A 41 -2.24 -3.54 4.56
C GLY A 41 -1.21 -3.88 5.66
N THR A 42 -1.66 -4.01 6.91
CA THR A 42 -0.81 -4.39 8.05
C THR A 42 -0.16 -5.75 7.85
N PHE A 43 -0.88 -6.75 7.32
CA PHE A 43 -0.30 -8.06 6.99
C PHE A 43 0.80 -8.00 5.92
N GLY A 44 0.74 -7.00 5.02
CA GLY A 44 1.79 -6.79 4.02
C GLY A 44 3.03 -6.08 4.56
N MET A 45 2.91 -5.31 5.64
CA MET A 45 4.02 -4.52 6.20
C MET A 45 4.63 -5.11 7.47
N ILE A 46 3.88 -5.88 8.26
CA ILE A 46 4.35 -6.52 9.48
C ILE A 46 4.40 -8.04 9.23
N PRO A 47 5.59 -8.62 9.03
CA PRO A 47 5.71 -10.07 9.01
C PRO A 47 5.34 -10.61 10.40
N THR A 48 4.37 -11.50 10.48
CA THR A 48 4.03 -12.19 11.73
C THR A 48 5.17 -13.15 12.07
N SER A 49 6.13 -12.67 12.86
CA SER A 49 7.22 -13.49 13.37
C SER A 49 6.96 -13.83 14.83
N ASN A 50 6.95 -15.12 15.14
CA ASN A 50 6.87 -15.60 16.53
C ASN A 50 8.03 -15.07 17.39
N TYR A 51 9.14 -14.62 16.77
CA TYR A 51 10.29 -14.04 17.45
C TYR A 51 9.98 -12.71 18.17
N VAL A 52 8.96 -11.97 17.71
CA VAL A 52 8.56 -10.68 18.30
C VAL A 52 7.41 -10.86 19.32
N GLY A 53 7.06 -12.09 19.67
CA GLY A 53 5.96 -12.38 20.60
C GLY A 53 4.56 -12.20 20.02
N GLN A 54 4.44 -12.04 18.70
CA GLN A 54 3.16 -12.04 18.00
C GLN A 54 2.84 -13.45 17.49
N ALA A 55 1.68 -13.99 17.88
CA ALA A 55 1.19 -15.26 17.37
C ALA A 55 0.41 -15.03 16.07
N SER A 56 0.76 -15.79 15.03
CA SER A 56 0.02 -15.78 13.78
C SER A 56 -1.09 -16.83 13.85
N LEU A 57 -2.35 -16.39 13.97
CA LEU A 57 -3.52 -17.28 13.93
C LEU A 57 -4.23 -17.12 12.58
N SER A 58 -4.24 -18.18 11.77
CA SER A 58 -4.94 -18.22 10.49
C SER A 58 -5.92 -19.41 10.50
N ILE A 59 -7.21 -19.11 10.38
CA ILE A 59 -8.30 -20.09 10.32
C ILE A 59 -8.77 -20.20 8.86
N PRO A 60 -8.62 -21.36 8.20
CA PRO A 60 -9.20 -21.57 6.89
C PRO A 60 -10.73 -21.65 6.99
N VAL A 61 -11.43 -20.79 6.24
CA VAL A 61 -12.90 -20.73 6.23
C VAL A 61 -13.45 -21.58 5.09
N TYR A 62 -12.88 -21.42 3.90
CA TYR A 62 -13.29 -22.14 2.70
C TYR A 62 -12.16 -22.12 1.67
N GLU A 63 -12.16 -23.08 0.75
CA GLU A 63 -11.25 -23.09 -0.39
C GLU A 63 -12.09 -23.24 -1.65
N ILE A 64 -12.01 -22.25 -2.54
CA ILE A 64 -12.67 -22.32 -3.83
C ILE A 64 -11.74 -23.09 -4.77
N ASP A 65 -12.24 -24.18 -5.35
CA ASP A 65 -11.55 -24.91 -6.43
C ASP A 65 -12.16 -24.52 -7.77
N LEU A 66 -11.34 -23.89 -8.62
CA LEU A 66 -11.71 -23.55 -10.00
C LEU A 66 -10.67 -24.16 -10.94
N ASP A 67 -11.08 -25.17 -11.70
CA ASP A 67 -10.23 -25.79 -12.73
C ASP A 67 -8.89 -26.29 -12.17
N GLY A 68 -8.90 -26.88 -10.96
CA GLY A 68 -7.70 -27.38 -10.27
C GLY A 68 -6.84 -26.29 -9.64
N LYS A 69 -7.29 -25.03 -9.65
CA LYS A 69 -6.66 -23.92 -8.92
C LYS A 69 -7.41 -23.65 -7.63
N LYS A 70 -6.66 -23.65 -6.53
CA LYS A 70 -7.16 -23.45 -5.18
C LYS A 70 -7.05 -21.98 -4.79
N PHE A 71 -8.15 -21.41 -4.34
CA PHE A 71 -8.23 -20.05 -3.80
C PHE A 71 -8.66 -20.13 -2.34
N PRO A 72 -7.71 -20.11 -1.39
CA PRO A 72 -8.03 -20.19 0.02
C PRO A 72 -8.63 -18.87 0.51
N ILE A 73 -9.77 -18.97 1.20
CA ILE A 73 -10.38 -17.91 1.99
C ILE A 73 -10.05 -18.16 3.45
N THR A 74 -9.26 -17.27 4.04
CA THR A 74 -8.79 -17.42 5.42
C THR A 74 -9.16 -16.21 6.28
N LEU A 75 -9.38 -16.47 7.57
CA LEU A 75 -9.49 -15.45 8.59
C LEU A 75 -8.18 -15.41 9.38
N SER A 76 -7.54 -14.25 9.38
CA SER A 76 -6.26 -14.05 10.05
C SER A 76 -6.45 -13.06 11.21
N TYR A 77 -6.02 -13.46 12.41
CA TYR A 77 -6.06 -12.62 13.61
C TYR A 77 -4.68 -12.08 13.94
N HIS A 78 -4.62 -10.78 14.27
CA HIS A 78 -3.39 -10.11 14.65
C HIS A 78 -3.33 -9.91 16.17
N THR A 79 -2.35 -10.50 16.85
CA THR A 79 -2.27 -10.52 18.32
C THR A 79 -1.53 -9.33 18.95
N ASP A 80 -1.36 -8.21 18.24
CA ASP A 80 -0.64 -7.01 18.71
C ASP A 80 -1.43 -6.18 19.75
N GLY A 81 -2.46 -6.78 20.36
CA GLY A 81 -3.43 -6.11 21.21
C GLY A 81 -4.40 -5.23 20.42
N THR A 82 -5.52 -4.88 21.05
CA THR A 82 -6.52 -3.97 20.47
C THR A 82 -6.22 -2.55 20.92
N ARG A 83 -5.80 -1.67 19.99
CA ARG A 83 -5.57 -0.25 20.29
C ARG A 83 -6.91 0.44 20.55
N VAL A 84 -6.95 1.43 21.45
CA VAL A 84 -8.19 2.15 21.79
C VAL A 84 -8.85 2.80 20.56
N ALA A 85 -8.03 3.30 19.63
CA ALA A 85 -8.50 3.90 18.38
C ALA A 85 -8.66 2.89 17.22
N GLN A 86 -8.56 1.59 17.47
CA GLN A 86 -8.67 0.58 16.42
C GLN A 86 -10.13 0.33 16.05
N GLU A 87 -10.46 0.59 14.80
CA GLU A 87 -11.77 0.25 14.24
C GLU A 87 -11.85 -1.24 13.89
N ALA A 88 -13.01 -1.85 14.15
CA ALA A 88 -13.27 -3.23 13.79
C ALA A 88 -13.45 -3.37 12.28
N THR A 89 -12.99 -4.50 11.73
CA THR A 89 -13.37 -4.87 10.37
C THR A 89 -14.76 -5.49 10.38
N TRP A 90 -15.35 -5.69 9.21
CA TRP A 90 -16.59 -6.46 9.02
C TRP A 90 -16.58 -7.88 9.61
N VAL A 91 -15.40 -8.47 9.86
CA VAL A 91 -15.25 -9.80 10.48
C VAL A 91 -14.82 -9.75 11.95
N GLY A 92 -14.77 -8.54 12.53
CA GLY A 92 -14.46 -8.31 13.93
C GLY A 92 -13.18 -7.53 14.17
N LEU A 93 -12.99 -7.12 15.42
CA LEU A 93 -11.80 -6.38 15.86
C LEU A 93 -10.57 -7.30 15.84
N GLY A 94 -9.50 -6.86 15.18
CA GLY A 94 -8.25 -7.63 15.04
C GLY A 94 -8.30 -8.77 14.03
N TRP A 95 -9.47 -9.06 13.45
CA TRP A 95 -9.66 -10.07 12.41
C TRP A 95 -9.60 -9.46 11.02
N THR A 96 -9.02 -10.20 10.09
CA THR A 96 -8.93 -9.84 8.68
C THR A 96 -9.33 -11.02 7.81
N LEU A 97 -10.27 -10.79 6.90
CA LEU A 97 -10.59 -11.76 5.86
C LEU A 97 -9.61 -11.62 4.71
N GLN A 98 -8.90 -12.69 4.38
CA GLN A 98 -8.04 -12.79 3.21
C GLN A 98 -8.75 -13.63 2.15
N ALA A 99 -9.13 -12.99 1.04
CA ALA A 99 -9.86 -13.61 -0.07
C ALA A 99 -9.24 -13.25 -1.44
N GLY A 100 -7.92 -13.04 -1.49
CA GLY A 100 -7.18 -12.88 -2.75
C GLY A 100 -6.96 -11.45 -3.24
N GLY A 101 -7.57 -10.42 -2.65
CA GLY A 101 -7.30 -9.05 -3.05
C GLY A 101 -7.87 -7.99 -2.13
N CYS A 102 -7.56 -6.73 -2.41
CA CYS A 102 -8.12 -5.58 -1.72
C CYS A 102 -8.24 -4.36 -2.62
N VAL A 103 -9.19 -3.48 -2.28
CA VAL A 103 -9.35 -2.15 -2.86
C VAL A 103 -9.21 -1.14 -1.74
N ILE A 104 -8.27 -0.23 -1.90
CA ILE A 104 -7.96 0.80 -0.91
C ILE A 104 -8.33 2.16 -1.49
N SER A 105 -9.33 2.81 -0.90
CA SER A 105 -9.68 4.19 -1.23
C SER A 105 -8.69 5.14 -0.58
N VAL A 106 -8.18 6.11 -1.35
CA VAL A 106 -7.28 7.14 -0.82
C VAL A 106 -8.10 8.33 -0.35
N PHE A 107 -8.11 8.60 0.96
CA PHE A 107 -8.84 9.75 1.51
C PHE A 107 -8.46 11.05 0.80
N GLY A 108 -9.47 11.82 0.39
CA GLY A 108 -9.35 13.08 -0.35
C GLY A 108 -8.64 12.97 -1.70
N SER A 109 -8.71 11.81 -2.35
CA SER A 109 -8.44 11.64 -3.78
C SER A 109 -9.51 10.71 -4.36
N ASN A 110 -9.77 10.81 -5.66
CA ASN A 110 -10.58 9.81 -6.37
C ASN A 110 -9.77 8.56 -6.76
N ALA A 111 -8.47 8.54 -6.44
CA ALA A 111 -7.59 7.41 -6.71
C ALA A 111 -7.89 6.22 -5.79
N LYS A 112 -7.85 5.02 -6.37
CA LYS A 112 -7.96 3.75 -5.66
C LYS A 112 -6.71 2.92 -5.91
N ILE A 113 -6.23 2.25 -4.87
CA ILE A 113 -5.17 1.26 -4.96
C ILE A 113 -5.79 -0.13 -4.99
N TYR A 114 -5.46 -0.90 -6.02
CA TYR A 114 -5.91 -2.27 -6.21
C TYR A 114 -4.77 -3.22 -5.87
N SER A 115 -5.07 -4.30 -5.17
CA SER A 115 -4.12 -5.39 -4.91
C SER A 115 -4.78 -6.73 -5.20
N ALA A 116 -4.08 -7.62 -5.91
CA ALA A 116 -4.54 -8.97 -6.21
C ALA A 116 -3.40 -9.98 -6.06
N ASN A 117 -3.73 -11.13 -5.44
CA ASN A 117 -2.87 -12.27 -5.25
C ASN A 117 -3.24 -13.38 -6.25
N TYR A 118 -2.22 -13.97 -6.85
CA TYR A 118 -2.34 -15.12 -7.73
C TYR A 118 -1.78 -16.34 -7.01
N TYR A 119 -2.49 -17.45 -7.15
CA TYR A 119 -2.24 -18.68 -6.43
C TYR A 119 -1.78 -19.80 -7.37
N ASP A 120 -0.95 -20.70 -6.86
CA ASP A 120 -0.63 -21.97 -7.54
C ASP A 120 -1.73 -23.03 -7.32
N ILE A 121 -1.55 -24.20 -7.94
CA ILE A 121 -2.45 -25.35 -7.78
C ILE A 121 -2.52 -25.88 -6.33
N LYS A 122 -1.61 -25.44 -5.46
CA LYS A 122 -1.58 -25.80 -4.03
C LYS A 122 -2.18 -24.69 -3.14
N GLY A 123 -2.72 -23.62 -3.73
CA GLY A 123 -3.30 -22.50 -2.98
C GLY A 123 -2.28 -21.55 -2.37
N ARG A 124 -1.01 -21.58 -2.79
CA ARG A 124 0.04 -20.69 -2.28
C ARG A 124 0.20 -19.47 -3.18
N VAL A 125 0.46 -18.30 -2.59
CA VAL A 125 0.63 -17.06 -3.35
C VAL A 125 1.94 -17.10 -4.15
N VAL A 126 1.84 -17.02 -5.48
CA VAL A 126 3.00 -16.99 -6.39
C VAL A 126 3.28 -15.62 -6.96
N LYS A 127 2.28 -14.74 -6.97
CA LYS A 127 2.42 -13.37 -7.48
C LYS A 127 1.44 -12.45 -6.78
N THR A 128 1.90 -11.27 -6.40
CA THR A 128 1.06 -10.17 -5.92
C THR A 128 1.24 -8.99 -6.86
N VAL A 129 0.14 -8.42 -7.33
CA VAL A 129 0.13 -7.22 -8.18
C VAL A 129 -0.60 -6.13 -7.42
N ARG A 130 0.04 -4.98 -7.24
CA ARG A 130 -0.52 -3.83 -6.52
C ARG A 130 -0.39 -2.56 -7.37
N SER A 131 -1.45 -1.78 -7.53
CA SER A 131 -1.36 -0.48 -8.19
C SER A 131 -0.77 0.58 -7.23
N ASN A 132 -0.10 1.58 -7.79
CA ASN A 132 0.47 2.69 -7.03
C ASN A 132 -0.28 4.01 -7.29
N LEU A 133 0.01 5.04 -6.50
CA LEU A 133 -0.63 6.35 -6.65
C LEU A 133 -0.21 7.11 -7.91
N LEU A 134 0.84 6.65 -8.60
CA LEU A 134 1.39 7.25 -9.81
C LEU A 134 0.83 6.62 -11.10
N GLY A 135 -0.10 5.66 -10.98
CA GLY A 135 -0.73 4.99 -12.12
C GLY A 135 0.02 3.75 -12.64
N GLY A 136 1.10 3.32 -11.97
CA GLY A 136 1.83 2.09 -12.26
C GLY A 136 1.38 0.89 -11.40
N TYR A 137 2.02 -0.26 -11.64
CA TYR A 137 1.81 -1.49 -10.87
C TYR A 137 3.13 -2.05 -10.35
N ASP A 138 3.15 -2.39 -9.07
CA ASP A 138 4.22 -3.11 -8.40
C ASP A 138 3.88 -4.60 -8.42
N ILE A 139 4.85 -5.43 -8.84
CA ILE A 139 4.67 -6.86 -8.98
C ILE A 139 5.71 -7.59 -8.13
N THR A 140 5.24 -8.36 -7.16
CA THR A 140 6.07 -9.25 -6.34
C THR A 140 5.83 -10.68 -6.79
N SER A 141 6.88 -11.40 -7.19
CA SER A 141 6.78 -12.82 -7.54
C SER A 141 7.46 -13.67 -6.46
N THR A 142 6.77 -14.68 -5.97
CA THR A 142 7.24 -15.57 -4.90
C THR A 142 7.42 -16.96 -5.49
N THR A 143 8.66 -17.44 -5.51
CA THR A 143 8.99 -18.80 -5.93
C THR A 143 9.30 -19.65 -4.72
N TYR A 144 8.55 -20.74 -4.54
CA TYR A 144 8.81 -21.71 -3.49
C TYR A 144 9.79 -22.76 -4.00
N THR A 145 11.02 -22.74 -3.48
CA THR A 145 11.98 -23.83 -3.65
C THR A 145 11.67 -24.94 -2.65
N PHE A 146 11.79 -26.19 -3.10
CA PHE A 146 11.71 -27.38 -2.25
C PHE A 146 13.11 -27.92 -1.98
#